data_AF-A0A1M5SW65-F1
#
_entry.id   AF-A0A1M5SW65-F1
#
_cell.length_a   1.000
_cell.length_b   1.000
_cell.length_c   1.000
_cell.angle_alpha   90.00
_cell.angle_beta   90.00
_cell.angle_gamma   90.00
#
_symmetry.space_group_name_H-M   'P 1'
#
loop_
_entity.id
_entity.type
_entity.pdbx_description
1 polymer ?
#
loop_
_entity_poly.entity_id
_entity_poly.type
_entity_poly.pdbx_seq_one_letter_code
_entity_poly.pdbx_strand_id
1 'polypeptide(L)'
;MNILYIDANIFLGFYNSNRPEFKKLLNSIIEVKDKIFFTEQFKYEIDRNKLNVFKQSIDNYTKQVSLVNTILPEHLDKDHSSKLISWNNSRKELEIQIKESNNKLLEILNETLQNVSSSEDNVSKALSSLYKKSRKPSIDNLNKARLRKEIGNPPGKKSDPLGDQLSWEMLLNIAENINRIWIISKDQDYYTENKDVLYLNPILKNDLIQLNPTIEIKVFNKLSEALKDFNDLESIKSIPSKNELELISISESFDPKNYDSINNITDIEILHLLAEGKNSLEIKEFLNQNGEYVSLSIIEKRLAKLKDFFKANNTVHLVSITKDMGII
;
A
#
# COMPACT_ATOMS: atom_id res chain seq x y z
N MET A 1 -11.62 12.01 26.11
CA MET A 1 -12.00 11.92 24.67
C MET A 1 -11.27 10.75 24.00
N ASN A 2 -11.86 10.12 22.99
CA ASN A 2 -11.21 9.08 22.17
C ASN A 2 -10.63 9.71 20.89
N ILE A 3 -9.35 9.47 20.59
CA ILE A 3 -8.64 10.14 19.47
C ILE A 3 -7.82 9.15 18.63
N LEU A 4 -7.82 9.36 17.32
CA LEU A 4 -6.95 8.71 16.34
C LEU A 4 -5.78 9.65 15.99
N TYR A 5 -4.55 9.27 16.32
CA TYR A 5 -3.32 9.88 15.82
C TYR A 5 -2.84 9.06 14.61
N ILE A 6 -2.93 9.64 13.42
CA ILE A 6 -2.57 8.96 12.17
C ILE A 6 -1.40 9.71 11.55
N ASP A 7 -0.29 9.01 11.39
CA ASP A 7 0.90 9.48 10.68
C ASP A 7 0.56 9.85 9.22
N ALA A 8 1.16 10.95 8.73
CA ALA A 8 1.01 11.43 7.36
C ALA A 8 1.31 10.35 6.32
N ASN A 9 2.27 9.47 6.58
CA ASN A 9 2.63 8.37 5.67
C ASN A 9 1.49 7.38 5.42
N ILE A 10 0.57 7.21 6.38
CA ILE A 10 -0.60 6.36 6.21
C ILE A 10 -1.57 7.00 5.20
N PHE A 11 -1.76 8.31 5.25
CA PHE A 11 -2.61 9.04 4.30
C PHE A 11 -2.05 9.00 2.88
N LEU A 12 -0.73 9.02 2.72
CA LEU A 12 -0.08 8.84 1.41
C LEU A 12 -0.46 7.50 0.76
N GLY A 13 -0.78 6.48 1.56
CA GLY A 13 -1.30 5.20 1.07
C GLY A 13 -2.55 5.32 0.19
N PHE A 14 -3.40 6.35 0.39
CA PHE A 14 -4.59 6.56 -0.45
C PHE A 14 -4.27 7.01 -1.87
N TYR A 15 -3.10 7.64 -2.07
CA TYR A 15 -2.61 8.03 -3.40
C TYR A 15 -1.87 6.91 -4.12
N ASN A 16 -1.61 5.77 -3.44
CA ASN A 16 -1.00 4.61 -4.08
C ASN A 16 -2.05 3.81 -4.87
N SER A 17 -1.96 3.82 -6.19
CA SER A 17 -2.91 3.12 -7.07
C SER A 17 -2.77 1.60 -7.05
N ASN A 18 -1.69 1.05 -6.50
CA ASN A 18 -1.47 -0.40 -6.40
C ASN A 18 -2.23 -1.05 -5.23
N ARG A 19 -2.99 -0.27 -4.45
CA ARG A 19 -3.81 -0.76 -3.32
C ARG A 19 -5.26 -0.27 -3.44
N PRO A 20 -6.04 -0.76 -4.42
CA PRO A 20 -7.41 -0.32 -4.61
C PRO A 20 -8.31 -0.61 -3.39
N GLU A 21 -8.05 -1.68 -2.66
CA GLU A 21 -8.81 -2.04 -1.45
C GLU A 21 -8.58 -1.02 -0.33
N PHE A 22 -7.36 -0.49 -0.18
CA PHE A 22 -7.03 0.52 0.83
C PHE A 22 -7.90 1.78 0.68
N LYS A 23 -8.27 2.15 -0.55
CA LYS A 23 -9.16 3.29 -0.82
C LYS A 23 -10.56 3.14 -0.21
N LYS A 24 -11.00 1.91 0.10
CA LYS A 24 -12.29 1.68 0.79
C LYS A 24 -12.32 2.26 2.20
N LEU A 25 -11.17 2.40 2.86
CA LEU A 25 -11.06 3.01 4.20
C LEU A 25 -11.26 4.54 4.18
N LEU A 26 -11.22 5.18 3.01
CA LEU A 26 -11.31 6.63 2.89
C LEU A 26 -12.63 7.17 3.46
N ASN A 27 -13.74 6.47 3.21
CA ASN A 27 -15.05 6.86 3.73
C ASN A 27 -15.09 6.77 5.27
N SER A 28 -14.50 5.72 5.84
CA SER A 28 -14.38 5.54 7.30
C SER A 28 -13.58 6.68 7.93
N ILE A 29 -12.49 7.11 7.28
CA ILE A 29 -11.67 8.24 7.73
C ILE A 29 -12.43 9.57 7.70
N ILE A 30 -13.22 9.82 6.66
CA ILE A 30 -14.04 11.04 6.56
C ILE A 30 -15.14 11.03 7.62
N GLU A 31 -15.74 9.87 7.91
CA GLU A 31 -16.78 9.72 8.93
C GLU A 31 -16.23 10.04 10.33
N VAL A 32 -15.05 9.51 10.68
CA VAL A 32 -14.41 9.73 12.00
C VAL A 32 -13.51 10.97 12.06
N LYS A 33 -13.56 11.86 11.06
CA LYS A 33 -12.67 13.03 10.93
C LYS A 33 -12.59 13.92 12.18
N ASP A 34 -13.65 13.97 12.97
CA ASP A 34 -13.75 14.79 14.19
C ASP A 34 -12.96 14.20 15.36
N LYS A 35 -12.62 12.91 15.28
CA LYS A 35 -11.82 12.17 16.26
C LYS A 35 -10.36 12.04 15.81
N ILE A 36 -10.02 12.47 14.60
CA ILE A 36 -8.64 12.40 14.07
C ILE A 36 -7.88 13.65 14.53
N PHE A 37 -6.74 13.42 15.19
CA PHE A 37 -5.77 14.46 15.47
C PHE A 37 -4.98 14.76 14.19
N PHE A 38 -5.19 15.95 13.63
CA PHE A 38 -4.59 16.36 12.36
C PHE A 38 -3.92 17.73 12.48
N THR A 39 -2.66 17.83 12.05
CA THR A 39 -1.83 19.04 12.13
C THR A 39 -1.58 19.64 10.75
N GLU A 40 -1.24 20.93 10.71
CA GLU A 40 -0.83 21.60 9.46
C GLU A 40 0.46 20.99 8.89
N GLN A 41 1.31 20.44 9.76
CA GLN A 41 2.50 19.71 9.35
C GLN A 41 2.17 18.46 8.53
N PHE A 42 1.22 17.63 9.00
CA PHE A 42 0.76 16.47 8.23
C PHE A 42 0.20 16.86 6.87
N LYS A 43 -0.56 17.96 6.80
CA LYS A 43 -1.03 18.51 5.53
C LYS A 43 0.13 18.80 4.57
N TYR A 44 1.16 19.52 5.02
CA TYR A 44 2.30 19.85 4.16
C TYR A 44 3.11 18.62 3.73
N GLU A 45 3.19 17.61 4.57
CA GLU A 45 3.85 16.36 4.25
C GLU A 45 3.09 15.58 3.17
N ILE A 46 1.76 15.47 3.32
CA ILE A 46 0.90 14.83 2.31
C ILE A 46 1.03 15.59 0.98
N ASP A 47 0.92 16.92 0.99
CA ASP A 47 0.98 17.72 -0.23
C ASP A 47 2.35 17.65 -0.93
N ARG A 48 3.46 17.56 -0.19
CA ARG A 48 4.80 17.36 -0.80
C ARG A 48 4.95 16.01 -1.48
N ASN A 49 4.40 14.95 -0.87
CA ASN A 49 4.73 13.58 -1.24
C ASN A 49 3.68 12.90 -2.13
N LYS A 50 2.42 13.36 -2.12
CA LYS A 50 1.31 12.70 -2.82
C LYS A 50 1.55 12.50 -4.32
N LEU A 51 2.11 13.50 -5.01
CA LEU A 51 2.37 13.41 -6.44
C LEU A 51 3.45 12.37 -6.75
N ASN A 52 4.51 12.33 -5.95
CA ASN A 52 5.59 11.36 -6.10
C ASN A 52 5.10 9.93 -5.82
N VAL A 53 4.30 9.73 -4.77
CA VAL A 53 3.71 8.42 -4.44
C VAL A 53 2.79 7.94 -5.56
N PHE A 54 1.95 8.83 -6.11
CA PHE A 54 1.07 8.49 -7.22
C PHE A 54 1.89 8.12 -8.46
N LYS A 55 2.91 8.91 -8.83
CA LYS A 55 3.82 8.62 -9.96
C LYS A 55 4.48 7.24 -9.81
N GLN A 56 5.07 6.96 -8.65
CA GLN A 56 5.69 5.65 -8.38
C GLN A 56 4.69 4.50 -8.50
N SER A 57 3.43 4.73 -8.11
CA SER A 57 2.40 3.70 -8.23
C SER A 57 2.04 3.38 -9.70
N ILE A 58 2.13 4.36 -10.60
CA ILE A 58 1.81 4.18 -12.02
C ILE A 58 3.00 3.71 -12.86
N ASP A 59 4.23 3.92 -12.40
CA ASP A 59 5.47 3.52 -13.11
C ASP A 59 5.53 2.00 -13.39
N ASN A 60 4.91 1.17 -12.54
CA ASN A 60 4.85 -0.28 -12.80
C ASN A 60 3.92 -0.63 -13.97
N TYR A 61 2.82 0.11 -14.14
CA TYR A 61 1.90 -0.09 -15.27
C TYR A 61 2.56 0.33 -16.58
N THR A 62 3.30 1.44 -16.59
CA THR A 62 4.00 1.91 -17.80
C THR A 62 5.10 0.94 -18.23
N LYS A 63 5.80 0.30 -17.28
CA LYS A 63 6.77 -0.78 -17.58
C LYS A 63 6.10 -1.99 -18.24
N GLN A 64 5.00 -2.49 -17.69
CA GLN A 64 4.31 -3.69 -18.20
C GLN A 64 3.76 -3.51 -19.62
N VAL A 65 3.36 -2.29 -19.95
CA VAL A 65 2.71 -1.94 -21.23
C VAL A 65 3.74 -1.66 -22.35
N SER A 66 5.04 -1.66 -22.04
CA SER A 66 6.13 -1.35 -22.99
C SER A 66 6.71 -2.55 -23.75
N LEU A 67 6.26 -3.78 -23.46
CA LEU A 67 6.54 -4.95 -24.29
C LEU A 67 5.59 -4.89 -25.51
N VAL A 68 6.00 -4.98 -26.78
CA VAL A 68 6.73 -6.09 -27.41
C VAL A 68 7.27 -5.64 -28.79
N ASN A 69 8.55 -5.87 -29.08
CA ASN A 69 9.03 -6.05 -30.45
C ASN A 69 9.40 -7.54 -30.60
N THR A 70 8.58 -8.32 -31.28
CA THR A 70 8.92 -9.72 -31.60
C THR A 70 8.60 -9.97 -33.05
N ILE A 71 9.61 -9.78 -33.88
CA ILE A 71 9.57 -10.15 -35.29
C ILE A 71 10.30 -11.50 -35.40
N LEU A 72 9.67 -12.48 -36.03
CA LEU A 72 10.34 -13.75 -36.28
C LEU A 72 11.39 -13.55 -37.39
N PRO A 73 12.65 -13.99 -37.20
CA PRO A 73 13.68 -13.87 -38.21
C PRO A 73 13.26 -14.54 -39.53
N GLU A 74 13.32 -13.78 -40.62
CA GLU A 74 12.83 -14.21 -41.93
C GLU A 74 13.56 -15.44 -42.48
N HIS A 75 14.81 -15.69 -42.06
CA HIS A 75 15.62 -16.85 -42.46
C HIS A 75 15.13 -18.19 -41.87
N LEU A 76 14.18 -18.17 -40.92
CA LEU A 76 13.52 -19.38 -40.41
C LEU A 76 12.47 -19.93 -41.39
N ASP A 77 12.13 -19.17 -42.43
CA ASP A 77 11.18 -19.55 -43.46
C ASP A 77 11.85 -20.42 -44.54
N LYS A 78 12.11 -21.70 -44.21
CA LYS A 78 12.77 -22.65 -45.14
C LYS A 78 11.97 -22.94 -46.41
N ASP A 79 10.66 -22.68 -46.41
CA ASP A 79 9.73 -23.07 -47.47
C ASP A 79 8.99 -21.88 -48.14
N HIS A 80 9.42 -20.63 -47.92
CA HIS A 80 8.66 -19.43 -48.33
C HIS A 80 7.18 -19.50 -47.89
N SER A 81 6.96 -19.96 -46.66
CA SER A 81 5.62 -20.16 -46.11
C SER A 81 4.94 -18.79 -45.93
N SER A 82 3.86 -18.58 -46.69
CA SER A 82 2.98 -17.40 -46.56
C SER A 82 2.54 -17.12 -45.12
N LYS A 83 2.60 -18.14 -44.23
CA LYS A 83 2.29 -18.08 -42.82
C LYS A 83 3.24 -17.16 -42.04
N LEU A 84 4.56 -17.25 -42.22
CA LEU A 84 5.52 -16.45 -41.45
C LEU A 84 5.40 -14.95 -41.80
N ILE A 85 5.27 -14.65 -43.09
CA ILE A 85 5.03 -13.30 -43.59
C ILE A 85 3.68 -12.76 -43.08
N SER A 86 2.62 -13.57 -43.14
CA SER A 86 1.30 -13.18 -42.62
C SER A 86 1.33 -12.90 -41.11
N TRP A 87 2.05 -13.71 -40.34
CA TRP A 87 2.18 -13.53 -38.90
C TRP A 87 2.96 -12.26 -38.56
N ASN A 88 4.10 -12.01 -39.21
CA ASN A 88 4.88 -10.77 -39.03
C ASN A 88 4.07 -9.52 -39.40
N ASN A 89 3.22 -9.59 -40.44
CA ASN A 89 2.32 -8.50 -40.81
C ASN A 89 1.22 -8.27 -39.75
N SER A 90 0.53 -9.32 -39.31
CA SER A 90 -0.44 -9.22 -38.20
C SER A 90 0.20 -8.71 -36.91
N ARG A 91 1.47 -9.06 -36.65
CA ARG A 91 2.21 -8.56 -35.49
C ARG A 91 2.48 -7.06 -35.58
N LYS A 92 2.87 -6.55 -36.75
CA LYS A 92 3.04 -5.11 -36.99
C LYS A 92 1.74 -4.32 -36.79
N GLU A 93 0.61 -4.86 -37.23
CA GLU A 93 -0.70 -4.23 -36.98
C GLU A 93 -1.02 -4.15 -35.49
N LEU A 94 -0.76 -5.22 -34.74
CA LEU A 94 -0.90 -5.23 -33.28
C LEU A 94 0.04 -4.22 -32.60
N GLU A 95 1.28 -4.09 -33.07
CA GLU A 95 2.23 -3.09 -32.55
C GLU A 95 1.71 -1.66 -32.74
N ILE A 96 1.10 -1.35 -33.89
CA ILE A 96 0.47 -0.05 -34.13
C ILE A 96 -0.69 0.18 -33.16
N GLN A 97 -1.58 -0.80 -33.00
CA GLN A 97 -2.72 -0.69 -32.09
C GLN A 97 -2.29 -0.52 -30.62
N ILE A 98 -1.26 -1.26 -30.20
CA ILE A 98 -0.67 -1.13 -28.86
C ILE A 98 -0.09 0.27 -28.69
N LYS A 99 0.66 0.78 -29.67
CA LYS A 99 1.25 2.12 -29.62
C LYS A 99 0.17 3.21 -29.49
N GLU A 100 -0.91 3.11 -30.27
CA GLU A 100 -2.04 4.04 -30.17
C GLU A 100 -2.74 3.97 -28.81
N SER A 101 -2.96 2.76 -28.29
CA SER A 101 -3.50 2.54 -26.94
C SER A 101 -2.60 3.15 -25.87
N ASN A 102 -1.29 2.98 -26.00
CA ASN A 102 -0.30 3.50 -25.05
C ASN A 102 -0.25 5.03 -25.05
N ASN A 103 -0.40 5.67 -26.21
CA ASN A 103 -0.49 7.13 -26.30
C ASN A 103 -1.73 7.66 -25.55
N LYS A 104 -2.90 7.02 -25.74
CA LYS A 104 -4.12 7.37 -24.99
C LYS A 104 -3.95 7.18 -23.49
N LEU A 105 -3.29 6.09 -23.08
CA LEU A 105 -2.96 5.85 -21.68
C LEU A 105 -2.07 6.98 -21.12
N LEU A 106 -1.04 7.39 -21.84
CA LEU A 106 -0.17 8.50 -21.43
C LEU A 106 -0.94 9.82 -21.26
N GLU A 107 -1.89 10.12 -22.13
CA GLU A 107 -2.77 11.28 -21.99
C GLU A 107 -3.59 11.23 -20.70
N ILE A 108 -4.23 10.08 -20.42
CA ILE A 108 -4.99 9.86 -19.18
C ILE A 108 -4.09 9.97 -17.94
N LEU A 109 -2.88 9.40 -17.99
CA LEU A 109 -1.93 9.46 -16.89
C LEU A 109 -1.46 10.90 -16.63
N ASN A 110 -1.21 11.69 -17.67
CA ASN A 110 -0.85 13.10 -17.52
C ASN A 110 -2.01 13.93 -16.94
N GLU A 111 -3.24 13.70 -17.40
CA GLU A 111 -4.42 14.36 -16.84
C GLU A 111 -4.61 14.01 -15.36
N THR A 112 -4.50 12.73 -15.01
CA THR A 112 -4.64 12.30 -13.61
C THR A 112 -3.51 12.82 -12.72
N LEU A 113 -2.26 12.86 -13.19
CA LEU A 113 -1.15 13.49 -12.49
C LEU A 113 -1.40 14.99 -12.26
N GLN A 114 -1.93 15.69 -13.27
CA GLN A 114 -2.29 17.09 -13.15
C GLN A 114 -3.36 17.29 -12.09
N ASN A 115 -4.40 16.45 -12.07
CA ASN A 115 -5.47 16.49 -11.07
C ASN A 115 -4.97 16.22 -9.64
N VAL A 116 -4.00 15.31 -9.47
CA VAL A 116 -3.36 15.07 -8.16
C VAL A 116 -2.51 16.27 -7.74
N SER A 117 -1.78 16.88 -8.68
CA SER A 117 -0.97 18.08 -8.43
C SER A 117 -1.84 19.28 -8.02
N SER A 118 -2.95 19.53 -8.72
CA SER A 118 -3.91 20.59 -8.41
C SER A 118 -4.82 20.28 -7.22
N SER A 119 -4.72 19.07 -6.63
CA SER A 119 -5.59 18.60 -5.55
C SER A 119 -7.07 18.48 -5.93
N GLU A 120 -7.35 18.27 -7.21
CA GLU A 120 -8.68 18.10 -7.77
C GLU A 120 -9.11 16.62 -7.87
N ASP A 121 -8.22 15.69 -7.53
CA ASP A 121 -8.54 14.28 -7.45
C ASP A 121 -9.50 13.94 -6.29
N ASN A 122 -10.13 12.77 -6.36
CA ASN A 122 -11.14 12.35 -5.38
C ASN A 122 -10.58 12.20 -3.96
N VAL A 123 -9.33 11.77 -3.80
CA VAL A 123 -8.67 11.60 -2.50
C VAL A 123 -8.36 12.97 -1.89
N SER A 124 -7.78 13.88 -2.66
CA SER A 124 -7.52 15.26 -2.23
C SER A 124 -8.82 15.96 -1.83
N LYS A 125 -9.89 15.82 -2.63
CA LYS A 125 -11.21 16.39 -2.32
C LYS A 125 -11.79 15.84 -1.03
N ALA A 126 -11.70 14.53 -0.79
CA ALA A 126 -12.12 13.89 0.46
C ALA A 126 -11.36 14.44 1.69
N LEU A 127 -10.03 14.49 1.60
CA LEU A 127 -9.15 14.93 2.69
C LEU A 127 -9.23 16.45 2.93
N SER A 128 -9.75 17.24 1.99
CA SER A 128 -9.94 18.69 2.16
C SER A 128 -10.74 19.05 3.42
N SER A 129 -11.67 18.19 3.83
CA SER A 129 -12.47 18.38 5.05
C SER A 129 -11.64 18.25 6.34
N LEU A 130 -10.64 17.36 6.34
CA LEU A 130 -9.65 17.23 7.41
C LEU A 130 -8.67 18.41 7.40
N TYR A 131 -8.24 18.84 6.22
CA TYR A 131 -7.31 19.97 6.07
C TYR A 131 -7.88 21.26 6.66
N LYS A 132 -9.19 21.50 6.54
CA LYS A 132 -9.85 22.67 7.15
C LYS A 132 -9.81 22.66 8.68
N LYS A 133 -9.64 21.48 9.30
CA LYS A 133 -9.55 21.30 10.76
C LYS A 133 -8.11 21.16 11.25
N SER A 134 -7.13 21.33 10.37
CA SER A 134 -5.72 21.20 10.74
C SER A 134 -5.36 22.19 11.84
N ARG A 135 -4.73 21.68 12.89
CA ARG A 135 -4.24 22.51 13.99
C ARG A 135 -2.93 23.18 13.59
N LYS A 136 -2.76 24.44 13.98
CA LYS A 136 -1.52 25.20 13.75
C LYS A 136 -0.59 25.10 14.96
N PRO A 137 0.73 25.00 14.74
CA PRO A 137 1.70 24.99 15.83
C PRO A 137 1.80 26.37 16.49
N SER A 138 2.03 26.40 17.81
CA SER A 138 2.46 27.61 18.52
C SER A 138 4.00 27.74 18.47
N ILE A 139 4.52 28.91 18.82
CA ILE A 139 5.98 29.12 18.98
C ILE A 139 6.56 28.18 20.05
N ASP A 140 5.82 27.93 21.13
CA ASP A 140 6.25 27.01 22.19
C ASP A 140 6.41 25.58 21.68
N ASN A 141 5.45 25.11 20.86
CA ASN A 141 5.54 23.78 20.24
C ASN A 141 6.79 23.66 19.35
N LEU A 142 7.13 24.71 18.60
CA LEU A 142 8.33 24.73 17.77
C LEU A 142 9.60 24.64 18.60
N ASN A 143 9.67 25.36 19.72
CA ASN A 143 10.84 25.32 20.60
C ASN A 143 10.99 23.96 21.29
N LYS A 144 9.90 23.39 21.80
CA LYS A 144 9.90 22.03 22.38
C LYS A 144 10.29 20.96 21.37
N ALA A 145 9.77 21.06 20.14
CA ALA A 145 10.11 20.12 19.08
C ALA A 145 11.59 20.20 18.70
N ARG A 146 12.16 21.41 18.64
CA ARG A 146 13.61 21.61 18.41
C ARG A 146 14.44 20.98 19.52
N LEU A 147 14.09 21.25 20.77
CA LEU A 147 14.75 20.66 21.92
C LEU A 147 14.69 19.14 21.90
N ARG A 148 13.50 18.56 21.65
CA ARG A 148 13.29 17.10 21.49
C ARG A 148 14.23 16.51 20.45
N LYS A 149 14.37 17.17 19.30
CA LYS A 149 15.28 16.75 18.24
C LYS A 149 16.76 16.82 18.65
N GLU A 150 17.16 17.87 19.34
CA GLU A 150 18.54 18.08 19.81
C GLU A 150 18.98 17.02 20.83
N ILE A 151 18.11 16.70 21.80
CA ILE A 151 18.37 15.66 22.80
C ILE A 151 18.22 14.23 22.24
N GLY A 152 17.71 14.09 21.01
CA GLY A 152 17.57 12.80 20.33
C GLY A 152 16.37 11.98 20.80
N ASN A 153 15.33 12.62 21.31
CA ASN A 153 14.10 11.95 21.70
C ASN A 153 13.19 11.71 20.47
N PRO A 154 12.53 10.54 20.38
CA PRO A 154 11.56 10.23 19.32
C PRO A 154 10.32 11.12 19.44
N PRO A 155 9.43 11.21 18.42
CA PRO A 155 9.56 10.55 17.11
C PRO A 155 10.45 11.35 16.14
N GLY A 156 11.01 10.66 15.15
CA GLY A 156 11.83 11.23 14.07
C GLY A 156 13.33 11.29 14.38
N LYS A 157 14.16 11.39 13.32
CA LYS A 157 15.62 11.30 13.42
C LYS A 157 16.30 12.67 13.30
N LYS A 158 17.59 12.73 13.63
CA LYS A 158 18.40 13.97 13.54
C LYS A 158 18.43 14.55 12.11
N SER A 159 18.44 13.68 11.10
CA SER A 159 18.41 14.05 9.68
C SER A 159 17.06 14.60 9.23
N ASP A 160 15.99 14.21 9.92
CA ASP A 160 14.64 14.36 9.38
C ASP A 160 14.12 15.78 9.61
N PRO A 161 13.16 16.26 8.79
CA PRO A 161 12.46 17.50 9.09
C PRO A 161 11.85 17.46 10.50
N LEU A 162 11.60 18.63 11.10
CA LEU A 162 11.01 18.76 12.45
C LEU A 162 9.55 18.27 12.56
N GLY A 163 9.05 17.53 11.56
CA GLY A 163 7.64 17.30 11.35
C GLY A 163 6.99 16.45 12.43
N ASP A 164 7.58 15.29 12.68
CA ASP A 164 7.06 14.31 13.64
C ASP A 164 7.18 14.82 15.07
N GLN A 165 8.33 15.42 15.41
CA GLN A 165 8.55 16.04 16.71
C GLN A 165 7.50 17.14 16.97
N LEU A 166 7.24 18.00 15.98
CA LEU A 166 6.26 19.07 16.11
C LEU A 166 4.84 18.55 16.29
N SER A 167 4.46 17.55 15.49
CA SER A 167 3.12 16.96 15.58
C SER A 167 2.92 16.23 16.92
N TRP A 168 3.97 15.62 17.46
CA TRP A 168 3.93 14.98 18.78
C TRP A 168 3.80 16.01 19.91
N GLU A 169 4.60 17.08 19.93
CA GLU A 169 4.46 18.15 20.93
C GLU A 169 3.07 18.79 20.91
N MET A 170 2.48 18.94 19.73
CA MET A 170 1.11 19.41 19.59
C MET A 170 0.07 18.43 20.15
N LEU A 171 0.33 17.11 20.08
CA LEU A 171 -0.53 16.08 20.67
C LEU A 171 -0.47 16.16 22.21
N LEU A 172 0.71 16.36 22.78
CA LEU A 172 0.89 16.46 24.23
C LEU A 172 0.05 17.57 24.86
N ASN A 173 -0.13 18.70 24.16
CA ASN A 173 -0.98 19.81 24.63
C ASN A 173 -2.45 19.44 24.88
N ILE A 174 -2.94 18.34 24.32
CA ILE A 174 -4.31 17.88 24.55
C ILE A 174 -4.39 16.55 25.31
N ALA A 175 -3.24 15.93 25.62
CA ALA A 175 -3.16 14.58 26.17
C ALA A 175 -3.91 14.41 27.49
N GLU A 176 -3.95 15.45 28.33
CA GLU A 176 -4.68 15.48 29.61
C GLU A 176 -6.18 15.16 29.44
N ASN A 177 -6.77 15.51 28.29
CA ASN A 177 -8.20 15.33 28.02
C ASN A 177 -8.52 14.05 27.21
N ILE A 178 -7.52 13.20 26.96
CA ILE A 178 -7.65 11.97 26.17
C ILE A 178 -7.86 10.78 27.09
N ASN A 179 -8.94 10.02 26.89
CA ASN A 179 -9.19 8.79 27.64
C ASN A 179 -8.48 7.62 26.96
N ARG A 180 -8.59 7.57 25.63
CA ARG A 180 -8.00 6.51 24.80
C ARG A 180 -7.43 7.10 23.52
N ILE A 181 -6.21 6.69 23.17
CA ILE A 181 -5.52 7.10 21.96
C ILE A 181 -5.14 5.87 21.13
N TRP A 182 -5.41 5.96 19.83
CA TRP A 182 -4.92 5.04 18.82
C TRP A 182 -3.81 5.74 18.06
N ILE A 183 -2.60 5.20 18.11
CA ILE A 183 -1.44 5.69 17.38
C ILE A 183 -1.23 4.77 16.18
N ILE A 184 -1.39 5.32 14.97
CA ILE A 184 -1.22 4.60 13.72
C ILE A 184 -0.02 5.19 12.98
N SER A 185 1.07 4.44 12.90
CA SER A 185 2.27 4.81 12.16
C SER A 185 2.95 3.55 11.62
N LYS A 186 3.67 3.67 10.51
CA LYS A 186 4.56 2.62 9.98
C LYS A 186 6.02 2.80 10.41
N ASP A 187 6.32 3.89 11.09
CA ASP A 187 7.68 4.22 11.50
C ASP A 187 8.03 3.54 12.83
N GLN A 188 9.17 2.86 12.84
CA GLN A 188 9.73 2.17 14.00
C GLN A 188 10.22 3.15 15.08
N ASP A 189 10.31 4.44 14.77
CA ASP A 189 10.58 5.48 15.78
C ASP A 189 9.44 5.55 16.82
N TYR A 190 8.21 5.19 16.42
CA TYR A 190 7.06 5.16 17.32
C TYR A 190 6.97 3.87 18.12
N TYR A 191 7.37 2.71 17.56
CA TYR A 191 7.13 1.43 18.21
C TYR A 191 8.18 0.38 17.90
N THR A 192 8.26 -0.62 18.78
CA THR A 192 9.00 -1.86 18.53
C THR A 192 8.01 -3.01 18.37
N GLU A 193 8.19 -3.79 17.31
CA GLU A 193 7.37 -4.97 17.00
C GLU A 193 8.07 -6.25 17.46
N ASN A 194 7.33 -7.14 18.12
CA ASN A 194 7.80 -8.47 18.50
C ASN A 194 6.67 -9.49 18.36
N LYS A 195 6.84 -10.46 17.44
CA LYS A 195 5.85 -11.52 17.16
C LYS A 195 4.43 -10.96 16.98
N ASP A 196 4.31 -9.97 16.09
CA ASP A 196 3.06 -9.28 15.74
C ASP A 196 2.46 -8.39 16.86
N VAL A 197 3.15 -8.24 18.00
CA VAL A 197 2.75 -7.31 19.07
C VAL A 197 3.55 -6.02 18.96
N LEU A 198 2.84 -4.89 18.96
CA LEU A 198 3.43 -3.55 18.86
C LEU A 198 3.52 -2.89 20.24
N TYR A 199 4.74 -2.48 20.59
CA TYR A 199 5.03 -1.79 21.84
C TYR A 199 5.42 -0.34 21.55
N LEU A 200 4.65 0.62 22.07
CA LEU A 200 5.00 2.05 21.97
C LEU A 200 6.40 2.29 22.56
N ASN A 201 7.17 3.16 21.90
CA ASN A 201 8.46 3.61 22.40
C ASN A 201 8.33 4.11 23.86
N PRO A 202 9.21 3.69 24.78
CA PRO A 202 9.12 4.05 26.19
C PRO A 202 9.08 5.55 26.47
N ILE A 203 9.79 6.37 25.69
CA ILE A 203 9.81 7.83 25.86
C ILE A 203 8.43 8.40 25.52
N LEU A 204 7.88 8.02 24.37
CA LEU A 204 6.54 8.45 23.93
C LEU A 204 5.44 8.00 24.90
N LYS A 205 5.57 6.77 25.41
CA LYS A 205 4.66 6.24 26.42
C LYS A 205 4.72 7.05 27.71
N ASN A 206 5.93 7.37 28.18
CA ASN A 206 6.12 8.15 29.39
C ASN A 206 5.59 9.58 29.23
N ASP A 207 5.80 10.23 28.09
CA ASP A 207 5.25 11.56 27.81
C ASP A 207 3.73 11.60 28.03
N LEU A 208 3.02 10.59 27.49
CA LEU A 208 1.56 10.51 27.61
C LEU A 208 1.10 10.17 29.02
N ILE A 209 1.74 9.21 29.68
CA ILE A 209 1.37 8.76 31.03
C ILE A 209 1.67 9.84 32.08
N GLN A 210 2.74 10.62 31.92
CA GLN A 210 3.05 11.72 32.82
C GLN A 210 1.96 12.80 32.81
N LEU A 211 1.38 13.08 31.64
CA LEU A 211 0.29 14.05 31.49
C LEU A 211 -1.06 13.46 31.87
N ASN A 212 -1.30 12.19 31.57
CA ASN A 212 -2.50 11.49 31.96
C ASN A 212 -2.21 10.03 32.36
N PRO A 213 -2.12 9.73 33.68
CA PRO A 213 -1.83 8.38 34.16
C PRO A 213 -2.87 7.33 33.80
N THR A 214 -4.08 7.76 33.44
CA THR A 214 -5.21 6.86 33.12
C THR A 214 -5.43 6.66 31.62
N ILE A 215 -4.58 7.26 30.78
CA ILE A 215 -4.72 7.16 29.33
C ILE A 215 -4.51 5.72 28.84
N GLU A 216 -5.45 5.21 28.06
CA GLU A 216 -5.28 3.95 27.37
C GLU A 216 -4.66 4.18 25.99
N ILE A 217 -3.53 3.53 25.75
CA ILE A 217 -2.74 3.70 24.53
C ILE A 217 -2.78 2.41 23.72
N LYS A 218 -3.24 2.51 22.48
CA LYS A 218 -3.18 1.42 21.50
C LYS A 218 -2.32 1.83 20.31
N VAL A 219 -1.48 0.93 19.83
CA VAL A 219 -0.56 1.16 18.71
C VAL A 219 -0.87 0.20 17.59
N PHE A 220 -0.90 0.71 16.36
CA PHE A 220 -1.15 -0.05 15.15
C PHE A 220 -0.19 0.38 14.05
N ASN A 221 0.28 -0.58 13.27
CA ASN A 221 1.06 -0.35 12.05
C ASN A 221 0.19 -0.36 10.77
N LYS A 222 -1.10 -0.69 10.94
CA LYS A 222 -2.11 -0.79 9.89
C LYS A 222 -3.36 -0.01 10.24
N LEU A 223 -3.87 0.72 9.26
CA LEU A 223 -5.07 1.53 9.42
C LEU A 223 -6.33 0.65 9.52
N SER A 224 -6.40 -0.44 8.75
CA SER A 224 -7.55 -1.36 8.80
C SER A 224 -7.79 -1.96 10.18
N GLU A 225 -6.72 -2.40 10.85
CA GLU A 225 -6.78 -2.97 12.19
C GLU A 225 -7.15 -1.92 13.24
N ALA A 226 -6.58 -0.72 13.14
CA ALA A 226 -6.90 0.39 14.02
C ALA A 226 -8.38 0.81 13.89
N LEU A 227 -8.89 0.94 12.67
CA LEU A 227 -10.30 1.31 12.42
C LEU A 227 -11.26 0.21 12.87
N LYS A 228 -10.87 -1.06 12.76
CA LYS A 228 -11.64 -2.19 13.28
C LYS A 228 -11.79 -2.10 14.81
N ASP A 229 -10.69 -1.93 15.53
CA ASP A 229 -10.71 -1.80 16.99
C ASP A 229 -11.44 -0.53 17.45
N PHE A 230 -11.29 0.57 16.70
CA PHE A 230 -12.03 1.82 16.97
C PHE A 230 -13.54 1.66 16.74
N ASN A 231 -13.93 0.93 15.69
CA ASN A 231 -15.33 0.68 15.36
C ASN A 231 -16.07 -0.11 16.45
N ASP A 232 -15.38 -1.03 17.12
CA ASP A 232 -15.95 -1.80 18.23
C ASP A 232 -16.43 -0.91 19.40
N LEU A 233 -16.01 0.35 19.43
CA LEU A 233 -16.33 1.31 20.49
C LEU A 233 -17.24 2.46 20.02
N GLU A 234 -16.93 3.06 18.87
CA GLU A 234 -17.60 4.30 18.40
C GLU A 234 -18.57 4.05 17.23
N SER A 235 -18.68 2.82 16.71
CA SER A 235 -19.58 2.42 15.61
C SER A 235 -19.47 3.29 14.34
N ILE A 236 -18.61 2.88 13.41
CA ILE A 236 -18.41 3.48 12.09
C ILE A 236 -19.35 2.81 11.08
N LYS A 237 -20.25 3.58 10.46
CA LYS A 237 -21.22 3.06 9.48
C LYS A 237 -20.57 2.63 8.17
N SER A 238 -19.52 3.34 7.76
CA SER A 238 -18.83 3.13 6.49
C SER A 238 -17.67 2.13 6.57
N ILE A 239 -17.52 1.40 7.69
CA ILE A 239 -16.44 0.42 7.81
C ILE A 239 -16.66 -0.73 6.81
N PRO A 240 -15.61 -1.16 6.07
CA PRO A 240 -15.71 -2.33 5.20
C PRO A 240 -16.06 -3.60 5.96
N SER A 241 -16.56 -4.61 5.24
CA SER A 241 -16.85 -5.91 5.83
C SER A 241 -15.59 -6.58 6.41
N LYS A 242 -15.77 -7.53 7.34
CA LYS A 242 -14.64 -8.24 7.97
C LYS A 242 -13.67 -8.86 6.95
N ASN A 243 -14.20 -9.45 5.88
CA ASN A 243 -13.40 -10.05 4.81
C ASN A 243 -12.62 -9.00 4.02
N GLU A 244 -13.21 -7.83 3.78
CA GLU A 244 -12.53 -6.73 3.11
C GLU A 244 -11.44 -6.11 3.98
N LEU A 245 -11.69 -5.93 5.28
CA LEU A 245 -10.67 -5.45 6.23
C LEU A 245 -9.44 -6.37 6.29
N GLU A 246 -9.66 -7.69 6.21
CA GLU A 246 -8.56 -8.66 6.16
C GLU A 246 -7.74 -8.53 4.86
N LEU A 247 -8.41 -8.36 3.71
CA LEU A 247 -7.74 -8.08 2.44
C LEU A 247 -6.94 -6.78 2.50
N ILE A 248 -7.50 -5.74 3.12
CA ILE A 248 -6.83 -4.45 3.27
C ILE A 248 -5.61 -4.59 4.19
N SER A 249 -5.73 -5.23 5.35
CA SER A 249 -4.60 -5.49 6.27
C SER A 249 -3.45 -6.20 5.55
N ILE A 250 -3.76 -7.22 4.75
CA ILE A 250 -2.77 -7.92 3.93
C ILE A 250 -2.13 -6.95 2.90
N SER A 251 -2.94 -6.12 2.22
CA SER A 251 -2.44 -5.11 1.27
C SER A 251 -1.49 -4.09 1.92
N GLU A 252 -1.76 -3.72 3.17
CA GLU A 252 -0.99 -2.73 3.92
C GLU A 252 0.40 -3.23 4.31
N SER A 253 0.52 -4.55 4.53
CA SER A 253 1.78 -5.26 4.83
C SER A 253 2.70 -5.41 3.61
N PHE A 254 2.20 -5.23 2.38
CA PHE A 254 3.03 -5.37 1.17
C PHE A 254 3.79 -4.09 0.84
N ASP A 255 5.11 -4.05 1.06
CA ASP A 255 5.96 -2.95 0.59
C ASP A 255 5.99 -2.89 -0.95
N PRO A 256 5.72 -1.74 -1.60
CA PRO A 256 5.85 -1.60 -3.06
C PRO A 256 7.25 -1.93 -3.60
N LYS A 257 8.32 -1.87 -2.80
CA LYS A 257 9.64 -2.40 -3.20
C LYS A 257 9.65 -3.92 -3.41
N ASN A 258 8.75 -4.63 -2.73
CA ASN A 258 8.47 -6.05 -2.96
C ASN A 258 7.40 -6.28 -4.03
N TYR A 259 6.81 -5.25 -4.64
CA TYR A 259 5.92 -5.45 -5.78
C TYR A 259 6.71 -5.97 -6.99
N ASP A 260 7.98 -5.54 -7.11
CA ASP A 260 8.92 -6.08 -8.10
C ASP A 260 9.32 -7.54 -7.77
N SER A 261 9.39 -7.93 -6.50
CA SER A 261 9.70 -9.32 -6.11
C SER A 261 8.48 -10.27 -6.07
N ILE A 262 7.26 -9.75 -5.87
CA ILE A 262 6.03 -10.58 -5.88
C ILE A 262 5.54 -10.84 -7.32
N ASN A 263 5.94 -9.99 -8.27
CA ASN A 263 5.79 -10.26 -9.70
C ASN A 263 6.85 -11.22 -10.28
N ASN A 264 7.87 -11.60 -9.51
CA ASN A 264 8.83 -12.60 -9.96
C ASN A 264 8.39 -14.03 -9.71
N ILE A 265 7.47 -14.30 -8.75
CA ILE A 265 6.76 -15.57 -8.75
C ILE A 265 5.81 -15.55 -9.93
N THR A 266 6.30 -16.04 -11.05
CA THR A 266 5.47 -16.20 -12.22
C THR A 266 4.42 -17.24 -11.89
N ASP A 267 3.18 -17.02 -12.32
CA ASP A 267 2.15 -18.05 -12.19
C ASP A 267 2.62 -19.37 -12.87
N ILE A 268 3.54 -19.26 -13.84
CA ILE A 268 4.28 -20.35 -14.49
C ILE A 268 5.16 -21.14 -13.51
N GLU A 269 5.93 -20.48 -12.63
CA GLU A 269 6.72 -21.16 -11.60
C GLU A 269 5.85 -21.92 -10.61
N ILE A 270 4.74 -21.33 -10.17
CA ILE A 270 3.76 -22.03 -9.32
C ILE A 270 3.24 -23.27 -10.06
N LEU A 271 2.88 -23.14 -11.34
CA LEU A 271 2.40 -24.25 -12.15
C LEU A 271 3.45 -25.35 -12.36
N HIS A 272 4.73 -25.03 -12.54
CA HIS A 272 5.82 -26.00 -12.59
C HIS A 272 6.01 -26.72 -11.26
N LEU A 273 6.05 -25.99 -10.14
CA LEU A 273 6.20 -26.59 -8.81
C LEU A 273 5.02 -27.51 -8.45
N LEU A 274 3.81 -27.16 -8.88
CA LEU A 274 2.63 -28.02 -8.76
C LEU A 274 2.75 -29.26 -9.64
N ALA A 275 3.30 -29.15 -10.85
CA ALA A 275 3.53 -30.27 -11.74
C ALA A 275 4.62 -31.24 -11.25
N GLU A 276 5.56 -30.75 -10.44
CA GLU A 276 6.52 -31.56 -9.67
C GLU A 276 5.88 -32.25 -8.45
N GLY A 277 4.61 -31.96 -8.14
CA GLY A 277 3.87 -32.57 -7.05
C GLY A 277 3.96 -31.83 -5.71
N LYS A 278 4.50 -30.60 -5.68
CA LYS A 278 4.59 -29.81 -4.44
C LYS A 278 3.24 -29.24 -4.03
N ASN A 279 2.97 -29.22 -2.72
CA ASN A 279 1.78 -28.59 -2.16
C ASN A 279 2.02 -27.09 -1.83
N SER A 280 0.96 -26.34 -1.50
CA SER A 280 1.04 -24.89 -1.23
C SER A 280 2.06 -24.50 -0.15
N LEU A 281 2.26 -25.36 0.86
CA LEU A 281 3.20 -25.12 1.95
C LEU A 281 4.64 -25.39 1.50
N GLU A 282 4.86 -26.44 0.71
CA GLU A 282 6.17 -26.75 0.12
C GLU A 282 6.58 -25.69 -0.92
N ILE A 283 5.63 -25.16 -1.70
CA ILE A 283 5.86 -24.05 -2.63
C ILE A 283 6.29 -22.80 -1.86
N LYS A 284 5.61 -22.50 -0.76
CA LYS A 284 5.98 -21.38 0.13
C LYS A 284 7.41 -21.53 0.64
N GLU A 285 7.77 -22.70 1.13
CA GLU A 285 9.11 -22.97 1.64
C GLU A 285 10.17 -22.85 0.55
N PHE A 286 9.89 -23.38 -0.65
CA PHE A 286 10.79 -23.30 -1.79
C PHE A 286 11.05 -21.85 -2.25
N LEU A 287 10.01 -21.03 -2.35
CA LEU A 287 10.13 -19.62 -2.75
C LEU A 287 10.86 -18.78 -1.69
N ASN A 288 10.59 -19.04 -0.40
CA ASN A 288 11.28 -18.36 0.70
C ASN A 288 12.78 -18.72 0.78
N GLN A 289 13.16 -19.93 0.39
CA GLN A 289 14.57 -20.34 0.33
C GLN A 289 15.35 -19.59 -0.77
N ASN A 290 14.66 -19.18 -1.84
CA ASN A 290 15.25 -18.44 -2.96
C ASN A 290 15.31 -16.91 -2.73
N GLY A 291 14.99 -16.44 -1.51
CA GLY A 291 15.07 -15.03 -1.14
C GLY A 291 13.81 -14.21 -1.40
N GLU A 292 12.72 -14.85 -1.84
CA GLU A 292 11.41 -14.20 -2.04
C GLU A 292 10.53 -14.44 -0.81
N TYR A 293 10.14 -13.39 -0.07
CA TYR A 293 9.24 -13.57 1.07
C TYR A 293 7.78 -13.72 0.62
N VAL A 294 7.21 -14.91 0.78
CA VAL A 294 5.84 -15.26 0.35
C VAL A 294 5.08 -15.92 1.51
N SER A 295 3.86 -15.42 1.75
CA SER A 295 2.94 -16.03 2.70
C SER A 295 2.09 -17.12 2.05
N LEU A 296 1.67 -18.12 2.82
CA LEU A 296 0.86 -19.24 2.33
C LEU A 296 -0.45 -18.77 1.68
N SER A 297 -1.09 -17.76 2.28
CA SER A 297 -2.34 -17.18 1.79
C SER A 297 -2.21 -16.56 0.39
N ILE A 298 -1.03 -16.04 0.03
CA ILE A 298 -0.77 -15.49 -1.32
C ILE A 298 -0.77 -16.61 -2.35
N ILE A 299 -0.08 -17.71 -2.06
CA ILE A 299 -0.02 -18.88 -2.94
C ILE A 299 -1.40 -19.48 -3.13
N GLU A 300 -2.18 -19.62 -2.05
CA GLU A 300 -3.56 -20.12 -2.11
C GLU A 300 -4.49 -19.22 -2.93
N LYS A 301 -4.37 -17.90 -2.78
CA LYS A 301 -5.16 -16.94 -3.58
C LYS A 301 -4.76 -16.94 -5.05
N ARG A 302 -3.47 -17.04 -5.37
CA ARG A 302 -2.99 -17.20 -6.76
C ARG A 302 -3.48 -18.50 -7.37
N LEU A 303 -3.40 -19.60 -6.64
CA LEU A 303 -3.96 -20.89 -7.03
C LEU A 303 -5.47 -20.80 -7.30
N ALA A 304 -6.23 -20.08 -6.48
CA ALA A 304 -7.64 -19.86 -6.73
C ALA A 304 -7.88 -19.08 -8.03
N LYS A 305 -7.13 -17.99 -8.27
CA LYS A 305 -7.21 -17.24 -9.53
C LYS A 305 -6.83 -18.07 -10.75
N LEU A 306 -5.81 -18.91 -10.65
CA LEU A 306 -5.40 -19.81 -11.72
C LEU A 306 -6.46 -20.87 -12.01
N LYS A 307 -7.06 -21.45 -10.96
CA LYS A 307 -8.20 -22.36 -11.11
C LYS A 307 -9.38 -21.67 -11.78
N ASP A 308 -9.70 -20.44 -11.41
CA ASP A 308 -10.79 -19.69 -12.03
C ASP A 308 -10.47 -19.36 -13.51
N PHE A 309 -9.24 -18.94 -13.80
CA PHE A 309 -8.79 -18.59 -15.15
C PHE A 309 -8.83 -19.79 -16.10
N PHE A 310 -8.28 -20.93 -15.68
CA PHE A 310 -8.26 -22.17 -16.45
C PHE A 310 -9.54 -23.00 -16.30
N LYS A 311 -10.52 -22.53 -15.50
CA LYS A 311 -11.76 -23.26 -15.16
C LYS A 311 -11.50 -24.65 -14.59
N ALA A 312 -10.48 -24.76 -13.76
CA ALA A 312 -10.05 -26.01 -13.15
C ALA A 312 -10.74 -26.28 -11.81
N ASN A 313 -11.46 -27.40 -11.73
CA ASN A 313 -12.14 -27.84 -10.50
C ASN A 313 -11.21 -28.14 -9.30
N ASN A 314 -9.94 -28.47 -9.54
CA ASN A 314 -8.95 -28.73 -8.50
C ASN A 314 -7.52 -28.53 -9.04
N THR A 315 -6.52 -28.65 -8.17
CA THR A 315 -5.12 -28.39 -8.53
C THR A 315 -4.56 -29.40 -9.55
N VAL A 316 -4.99 -30.67 -9.49
CA VAL A 316 -4.59 -31.70 -10.46
C VAL A 316 -5.15 -31.40 -11.85
N HIS A 317 -6.43 -31.00 -11.89
CA HIS A 317 -7.09 -30.57 -13.12
C HIS A 317 -6.43 -29.32 -13.72
N LEU A 318 -6.02 -28.38 -12.87
CA LEU A 318 -5.28 -27.18 -13.28
C LEU A 318 -3.97 -27.56 -13.99
N VAL A 319 -3.16 -28.42 -13.37
CA VAL A 319 -1.88 -28.90 -13.93
C VAL A 319 -2.09 -29.65 -15.26
N SER A 320 -3.13 -30.47 -15.38
CA SER A 320 -3.46 -31.17 -16.62
C SER A 320 -3.75 -30.19 -17.75
N ILE A 321 -4.64 -29.22 -17.52
CA ILE A 321 -5.01 -28.20 -18.50
C ILE A 321 -3.78 -27.42 -18.97
N THR A 322 -2.92 -27.01 -18.04
CA THR A 322 -1.74 -26.20 -18.37
C THR A 322 -0.67 -26.99 -19.13
N LYS A 323 -0.54 -28.31 -18.89
CA LYS A 323 0.33 -29.20 -19.69
C LYS A 323 -0.22 -29.43 -21.10
N ASP A 324 -1.52 -29.69 -21.21
CA ASP A 324 -2.18 -29.90 -22.51
C ASP A 324 -2.12 -28.65 -23.40
N MET A 325 -2.10 -27.46 -22.78
CA MET A 325 -1.93 -26.16 -23.46
C MET A 325 -0.47 -25.81 -23.77
N GLY A 326 0.51 -26.62 -23.32
CA GLY A 326 1.94 -26.36 -23.52
C GLY A 326 2.49 -25.16 -22.74
N ILE A 327 1.84 -24.78 -21.64
CA ILE A 327 2.25 -23.66 -20.77
C ILE A 327 3.36 -24.11 -19.81
N ILE A 328 3.33 -25.37 -19.37
CA ILE A 328 4.34 -26.02 -18.50
C ILE A 328 4.70 -27.42 -18.98
#